data_AF-A0A5C7FTI9-F1
#
_entry.id   AF-A0A5C7FTI9-F1
#
_cell.length_a   1.000
_cell.length_b   1.000
_cell.length_c   1.000
_cell.angle_alpha   90.00
_cell.angle_beta   90.00
_cell.angle_gamma   90.00
#
_symmetry.space_group_name_H-M   'P 1'
#
loop_
_entity.id
_entity.type
_entity.pdbx_description
1 polymer ?
#
loop_
_entity_poly.entity_id
_entity_poly.type
_entity_poly.pdbx_seq_one_letter_code
_entity_poly.pdbx_strand_id
1 'polypeptide(L)'
;MGPGTIHSARMQNFVTYRLSRLYILARAIIHLPTMRILPSLSYALLCLAVYQPAAAATAEDITLSSTSRPTSSAGTAGAAREVAALRAAEQRRAKAVSSRDVATLRDLISRDYYHVETRGRARTKTEFLQLLTRDEYEFRSYEIDDSEIRMLDNGQAALVTGRFRAAAQGADGPRELRGRYVRMWVLGPEGWRNTMQQTTEIRPLAIQRDLRTQH
;
A
#
# COMPACT_ATOMS: atom_id res chain seq x y z
N MET A 1 -55.54 -3.20 -13.35
CA MET A 1 -55.37 -2.98 -11.89
C MET A 1 -54.53 -4.13 -11.38
N GLY A 2 -53.34 -4.03 -10.79
CA GLY A 2 -52.27 -3.03 -10.70
C GLY A 2 -50.97 -3.84 -10.48
N PRO A 3 -49.77 -3.31 -10.77
CA PRO A 3 -48.54 -4.10 -10.78
C PRO A 3 -47.94 -4.27 -9.38
N GLY A 4 -47.59 -5.51 -9.00
CA GLY A 4 -46.91 -5.84 -7.75
C GLY A 4 -45.39 -5.65 -7.88
N THR A 5 -44.96 -4.53 -7.32
CA THR A 5 -43.63 -4.05 -6.92
C THR A 5 -42.43 -5.02 -6.97
N ILE A 6 -41.43 -4.59 -7.74
CA ILE A 6 -40.01 -5.01 -7.73
C ILE A 6 -39.37 -4.66 -6.38
N HIS A 7 -38.66 -5.59 -5.74
CA HIS A 7 -37.65 -5.26 -4.72
C HIS A 7 -36.26 -5.66 -5.19
N SER A 8 -35.59 -4.66 -5.76
CA SER A 8 -34.17 -4.65 -6.10
C SER A 8 -33.35 -4.57 -4.81
N ALA A 9 -32.73 -5.68 -4.40
CA ALA A 9 -31.71 -5.68 -3.36
C ALA A 9 -30.42 -5.04 -3.91
N ARG A 10 -30.27 -3.74 -3.66
CA ARG A 10 -29.09 -2.95 -4.02
C ARG A 10 -28.02 -3.15 -2.94
N MET A 11 -27.11 -4.10 -3.14
CA MET A 11 -25.93 -4.25 -2.28
C MET A 11 -24.88 -3.21 -2.69
N GLN A 12 -24.96 -2.02 -2.09
CA GLN A 12 -23.90 -1.01 -2.14
C GLN A 12 -23.06 -1.10 -0.86
N ASN A 13 -22.07 -1.99 -0.86
CA ASN A 13 -21.00 -1.98 0.14
C ASN A 13 -19.88 -1.03 -0.33
N PHE A 14 -20.10 0.27 -0.15
CA PHE A 14 -19.02 1.25 -0.15
C PHE A 14 -18.61 1.48 1.30
N VAL A 15 -17.50 0.86 1.72
CA VAL A 15 -16.83 1.21 2.98
C VAL A 15 -15.98 2.46 2.70
N THR A 16 -16.54 3.62 2.98
CA THR A 16 -15.84 4.90 3.02
C THR A 16 -15.10 5.02 4.35
N TYR A 17 -13.77 4.85 4.33
CA TYR A 17 -12.94 5.27 5.47
C TYR A 17 -12.68 6.78 5.39
N ARG A 18 -13.44 7.56 6.17
CA ARG A 18 -13.05 8.93 6.52
C ARG A 18 -12.19 8.90 7.78
N LEU A 19 -10.95 9.38 7.62
CA LEU A 19 -10.00 9.71 8.68
C LEU A 19 -10.61 10.68 9.69
N SER A 20 -10.43 10.42 10.99
CA SER A 20 -10.16 11.45 12.00
C SER A 20 -9.87 10.88 13.39
N ARG A 21 -8.66 11.23 13.88
CA ARG A 21 -8.30 11.58 15.27
C ARG A 21 -8.06 10.50 16.32
N LEU A 22 -6.77 10.45 16.70
CA LEU A 22 -6.19 10.45 18.06
C LEU A 22 -6.91 9.64 19.13
N TYR A 23 -6.25 8.59 19.62
CA TYR A 23 -6.22 8.31 21.06
C TYR A 23 -4.79 8.07 21.54
N ILE A 24 -4.46 8.86 22.55
CA ILE A 24 -3.20 8.93 23.28
C ILE A 24 -3.07 7.70 24.20
N LEU A 25 -1.82 7.28 24.36
CA LEU A 25 -1.28 6.24 25.22
C LEU A 25 -1.91 6.21 26.63
N ALA A 26 -2.31 5.03 27.10
CA ALA A 26 -2.54 4.77 28.53
C ALA A 26 -1.60 3.64 28.99
N ARG A 27 -0.48 4.02 29.60
CA ARG A 27 0.34 3.10 30.43
C ARG A 27 -0.38 2.93 31.76
N ALA A 28 -0.69 1.68 32.12
CA ALA A 28 -1.07 1.32 33.47
C ALA A 28 0.17 1.45 34.38
N ILE A 29 0.14 2.39 35.32
CA ILE A 29 1.07 2.47 36.45
C ILE A 29 0.23 2.33 37.72
N ILE A 30 0.67 1.39 38.55
CA ILE A 30 0.05 0.90 39.78
C ILE A 30 0.01 2.02 40.83
N HIS A 31 -1.15 2.17 41.48
CA HIS A 31 -1.36 3.05 42.63
C HIS A 31 -0.86 2.41 43.93
N LEU A 32 -0.13 3.18 44.75
CA LEU A 32 -0.32 3.23 46.21
C LEU A 32 0.05 4.63 46.75
N PRO A 33 -0.54 5.03 47.89
CA PRO A 33 -0.71 6.43 48.30
C PRO A 33 0.42 6.88 49.23
N THR A 34 0.51 8.18 49.55
CA THR A 34 0.25 8.78 50.87
C THR A 34 0.77 10.22 50.88
N MET A 35 0.00 11.14 51.50
CA MET A 35 0.40 12.40 52.13
C MET A 35 1.03 13.48 51.23
N ARG A 36 0.90 14.79 51.43
CA ARG A 36 0.13 15.76 52.23
C ARG A 36 0.92 17.07 52.00
N ILE A 37 0.28 18.24 52.16
CA ILE A 37 0.92 19.57 52.35
C ILE A 37 1.11 20.41 51.08
N LEU A 38 0.17 21.36 50.89
CA LEU A 38 0.39 22.69 50.31
C LEU A 38 1.20 23.54 51.32
N PRO A 39 2.07 24.48 50.88
CA PRO A 39 1.55 25.82 50.55
C PRO A 39 2.24 26.56 49.38
N SER A 40 1.44 27.42 48.77
CA SER A 40 1.70 28.82 48.38
C SER A 40 3.16 29.28 48.31
N LEU A 41 3.58 29.81 47.15
CA LEU A 41 4.39 31.03 47.10
C LEU A 41 4.38 31.65 45.71
N SER A 42 3.90 32.88 45.73
CA SER A 42 3.87 33.89 44.69
C SER A 42 5.26 34.14 44.10
N TYR A 43 5.35 34.26 42.77
CA TYR A 43 6.34 35.14 42.15
C TYR A 43 5.71 35.82 40.94
N ALA A 44 5.18 37.01 41.20
CA ALA A 44 5.01 38.05 40.20
C ALA A 44 6.40 38.63 39.91
N LEU A 45 6.78 38.73 38.65
CA LEU A 45 7.81 39.67 38.22
C LEU A 45 7.31 40.37 36.96
N LEU A 46 6.89 41.61 37.18
CA LEU A 46 6.65 42.64 36.18
C LEU A 46 7.87 42.79 35.27
N CYS A 47 7.65 42.83 33.96
CA CYS A 47 8.51 43.53 33.02
C CYS A 47 7.69 44.63 32.35
N LEU A 48 7.67 45.80 32.99
CA LEU A 48 7.30 47.07 32.35
C LEU A 48 8.61 47.84 32.11
N ALA A 49 8.98 48.03 30.86
CA ALA A 49 9.74 49.20 30.43
C ALA A 49 9.55 49.42 28.93
N VAL A 50 8.65 50.35 28.61
CA VAL A 50 8.92 51.63 27.93
C VAL A 50 8.79 51.53 26.40
N TYR A 51 7.64 52.03 25.97
CA TYR A 51 7.28 52.48 24.64
C TYR A 51 8.18 53.64 24.21
N GLN A 52 8.86 53.53 23.06
CA GLN A 52 9.49 54.67 22.37
C GLN A 52 8.74 54.96 21.05
N PRO A 53 8.50 56.24 20.70
CA PRO A 53 7.76 56.61 19.52
C PRO A 53 8.63 56.63 18.25
N ALA A 54 7.93 56.43 17.14
CA ALA A 54 8.42 56.40 15.77
C ALA A 54 9.18 57.68 15.36
N ALA A 55 10.35 57.48 14.74
CA ALA A 55 11.00 58.48 13.90
C ALA A 55 10.97 57.99 12.45
N ALA A 56 10.40 58.82 11.58
CA ALA A 56 10.34 58.62 10.14
C ALA A 56 11.75 58.62 9.53
N ALA A 57 12.06 57.60 8.75
CA ALA A 57 13.21 57.59 7.85
C ALA A 57 12.77 56.99 6.51
N THR A 58 12.65 57.91 5.54
CA THR A 58 12.96 57.82 4.11
C THR A 58 12.92 56.46 3.43
N ALA A 59 12.06 56.38 2.41
CA ALA A 59 11.99 55.33 1.40
C ALA A 59 13.36 54.99 0.80
N GLU A 60 13.76 53.73 0.96
CA GLU A 60 14.73 53.07 0.11
C GLU A 60 14.02 52.01 -0.73
N ASP A 61 14.42 51.95 -2.00
CA ASP A 61 13.91 51.09 -3.06
C ASP A 61 13.62 49.66 -2.60
N ILE A 62 12.36 49.24 -2.75
CA ILE A 62 12.01 47.83 -2.77
C ILE A 62 12.50 47.28 -4.12
N THR A 63 13.78 46.93 -4.21
CA THR A 63 14.22 45.94 -5.19
C THR A 63 13.49 44.64 -4.86
N LEU A 64 12.42 44.37 -5.63
CA LEU A 64 11.76 43.06 -5.70
C LEU A 64 12.81 42.03 -6.16
N SER A 65 13.59 41.51 -5.22
CA SER A 65 14.33 40.27 -5.42
C SER A 65 13.29 39.19 -5.65
N SER A 66 13.04 38.90 -6.93
CA SER A 66 12.38 37.69 -7.38
C SER A 66 13.29 36.52 -7.06
N THR A 67 13.33 36.15 -5.77
CA THR A 67 13.87 34.86 -5.35
C THR A 67 12.96 33.81 -5.97
N SER A 68 13.36 33.32 -7.15
CA SER A 68 12.77 32.15 -7.78
C SER A 68 12.89 31.00 -6.80
N ARG A 69 11.79 30.70 -6.12
CA ARG A 69 11.65 29.55 -5.23
C ARG A 69 12.02 28.31 -6.05
N PRO A 70 13.07 27.53 -5.74
CA PRO A 70 13.36 26.31 -6.46
C PRO A 70 12.31 25.27 -6.04
N THR A 71 11.16 25.28 -6.71
CA THR A 71 10.01 24.44 -6.34
C THR A 71 9.58 23.68 -7.59
N SER A 72 9.97 22.40 -7.70
CA SER A 72 9.29 21.35 -8.50
C SER A 72 10.28 20.24 -8.93
N SER A 73 11.48 20.61 -9.39
CA SER A 73 12.44 19.66 -10.02
C SER A 73 12.88 18.50 -9.12
N ALA A 74 13.28 18.80 -7.87
CA ALA A 74 13.78 17.78 -6.95
C ALA A 74 12.70 16.78 -6.49
N GLY A 75 11.46 17.25 -6.31
CA GLY A 75 10.32 16.39 -5.94
C GLY A 75 9.90 15.45 -7.06
N THR A 76 9.86 15.93 -8.30
CA THR A 76 9.57 15.10 -9.48
C THR A 76 10.67 14.06 -9.72
N ALA A 77 11.93 14.43 -9.54
CA ALA A 77 13.05 13.49 -9.66
C ALA A 77 13.00 12.38 -8.61
N GLY A 78 12.64 12.71 -7.35
CA GLY A 78 12.42 11.72 -6.29
C GLY A 78 11.29 10.76 -6.60
N ALA A 79 10.13 11.28 -7.05
CA ALA A 79 9.00 10.45 -7.43
C ALA A 79 9.32 9.50 -8.60
N ALA A 80 10.03 9.98 -9.62
CA ALA A 80 10.47 9.15 -10.75
C ALA A 80 11.44 8.04 -10.31
N ARG A 81 12.34 8.34 -9.37
CA ARG A 81 13.26 7.35 -8.78
C ARG A 81 12.50 6.26 -8.03
N GLU A 82 11.49 6.62 -7.24
CA GLU A 82 10.69 5.65 -6.51
C GLU A 82 9.86 4.75 -7.41
N VAL A 83 9.26 5.31 -8.48
CA VAL A 83 8.56 4.50 -9.51
C VAL A 83 9.53 3.51 -10.18
N ALA A 84 10.76 3.94 -10.49
CA ALA A 84 11.77 3.06 -11.07
C ALA A 84 12.20 1.95 -10.09
N ALA A 85 12.42 2.29 -8.81
CA ALA A 85 12.76 1.33 -7.77
C ALA A 85 11.65 0.29 -7.56
N LEU A 86 10.39 0.72 -7.54
CA LEU A 86 9.23 -0.17 -7.45
C LEU A 86 9.12 -1.09 -8.68
N ARG A 87 9.32 -0.56 -9.90
CA ARG A 87 9.33 -1.39 -11.11
C ARG A 87 10.41 -2.46 -11.05
N ALA A 88 11.61 -2.12 -10.57
CA ALA A 88 12.68 -3.08 -10.36
C ALA A 88 12.34 -4.13 -9.28
N ALA A 89 11.68 -3.73 -8.19
CA ALA A 89 11.21 -4.64 -7.16
C ALA A 89 10.16 -5.64 -7.70
N GLU A 90 9.22 -5.17 -8.52
CA GLU A 90 8.21 -6.01 -9.16
C GLU A 90 8.83 -7.03 -10.13
N GLN A 91 9.81 -6.60 -10.93
CA GLN A 91 10.57 -7.49 -11.83
C GLN A 91 11.36 -8.55 -11.06
N ARG A 92 12.07 -8.15 -10.00
CA ARG A 92 12.79 -9.09 -9.12
C ARG A 92 11.83 -10.09 -8.47
N ARG A 93 10.64 -9.64 -8.03
CA ARG A 93 9.61 -10.51 -7.46
C ARG A 93 9.11 -11.54 -8.46
N ALA A 94 8.79 -11.11 -9.69
CA ALA A 94 8.34 -12.02 -10.75
C ALA A 94 9.40 -13.08 -11.09
N LYS A 95 10.67 -12.67 -11.24
CA LYS A 95 11.80 -13.58 -11.46
C LYS A 95 11.94 -14.58 -10.31
N ALA A 96 11.90 -14.10 -9.07
CA ALA A 96 12.07 -14.95 -7.89
C ALA A 96 10.92 -15.96 -7.72
N VAL A 97 9.69 -15.61 -8.10
CA VAL A 97 8.58 -16.58 -8.20
C VAL A 97 8.90 -17.64 -9.25
N SER A 98 9.30 -17.22 -10.46
CA SER A 98 9.59 -18.17 -11.56
C SER A 98 10.75 -19.11 -11.23
N SER A 99 11.77 -18.65 -10.51
CA SER A 99 12.96 -19.44 -10.17
C SER A 99 12.90 -20.09 -8.78
N ARG A 100 11.75 -20.01 -8.09
CA ARG A 100 11.59 -20.50 -6.71
C ARG A 100 12.63 -19.92 -5.72
N ASP A 101 13.07 -18.69 -5.94
CA ASP A 101 14.06 -18.01 -5.09
C ASP A 101 13.38 -17.46 -3.82
N VAL A 102 13.31 -18.33 -2.81
CA VAL A 102 12.72 -18.03 -1.50
C VAL A 102 13.48 -16.94 -0.76
N ALA A 103 14.80 -16.83 -0.95
CA ALA A 103 15.60 -15.81 -0.28
C ALA A 103 15.22 -14.42 -0.76
N THR A 104 15.20 -14.21 -2.08
CA THR A 104 14.77 -12.93 -2.68
C THR A 104 13.32 -12.59 -2.32
N LEU A 105 12.41 -13.57 -2.30
CA LEU A 105 11.02 -13.32 -1.91
C LEU A 105 10.85 -12.99 -0.43
N ARG A 106 11.69 -13.54 0.46
CA ARG A 106 11.71 -13.17 1.87
C ARG A 106 12.01 -11.67 2.04
N ASP A 107 12.86 -11.11 1.18
CA ASP A 107 13.25 -9.71 1.18
C ASP A 107 12.28 -8.81 0.41
N LEU A 108 11.54 -9.31 -0.56
CA LEU A 108 10.59 -8.49 -1.31
C LEU A 108 9.19 -8.45 -0.70
N ILE A 109 8.85 -9.43 0.15
CA ILE A 109 7.50 -9.58 0.69
C ILE A 109 7.47 -9.12 2.15
N SER A 110 6.46 -8.32 2.51
CA SER A 110 6.25 -7.85 3.88
C SER A 110 6.00 -9.02 4.83
N ARG A 111 6.34 -8.85 6.12
CA ARG A 111 5.97 -9.82 7.16
C ARG A 111 4.46 -10.08 7.19
N ASP A 112 3.68 -9.02 7.03
CA ASP A 112 2.22 -9.04 7.17
C ASP A 112 1.53 -9.31 5.80
N TYR A 113 2.16 -10.16 4.97
CA TYR A 113 1.72 -10.41 3.60
C TYR A 113 0.41 -11.19 3.54
N TYR A 114 -0.50 -10.68 2.70
CA TYR A 114 -1.79 -11.31 2.42
C TYR A 114 -1.93 -11.65 0.95
N HIS A 115 -2.04 -12.95 0.62
CA HIS A 115 -2.12 -13.43 -0.75
C HIS A 115 -3.42 -14.20 -0.98
N VAL A 116 -4.27 -13.72 -1.87
CA VAL A 116 -5.44 -14.44 -2.37
C VAL A 116 -5.16 -15.03 -3.77
N GLU A 117 -5.15 -16.36 -3.87
CA GLU A 117 -4.97 -17.06 -5.14
C GLU A 117 -6.24 -17.04 -6.00
N THR A 118 -6.16 -17.49 -7.26
CA THR A 118 -7.27 -17.43 -8.23
C THR A 118 -8.52 -18.22 -7.80
N ARG A 119 -8.38 -19.20 -6.91
CA ARG A 119 -9.48 -19.98 -6.32
C ARG A 119 -10.03 -19.37 -5.01
N GLY A 120 -9.52 -18.23 -4.60
CA GLY A 120 -9.97 -17.52 -3.39
C GLY A 120 -9.32 -17.97 -2.08
N ARG A 121 -8.45 -18.99 -2.08
CA ARG A 121 -7.69 -19.37 -0.89
C ARG A 121 -6.73 -18.23 -0.52
N ALA A 122 -6.83 -17.77 0.72
CA ALA A 122 -5.87 -16.87 1.32
C ALA A 122 -4.63 -17.64 1.80
N ARG A 123 -3.46 -17.01 1.69
CA ARG A 123 -2.17 -17.50 2.18
C ARG A 123 -1.43 -16.38 2.90
N THR A 124 -0.76 -16.76 3.98
CA THR A 124 0.25 -15.95 4.67
C THR A 124 1.59 -15.94 3.91
N LYS A 125 2.53 -15.08 4.33
CA LYS A 125 3.93 -15.14 3.85
C LYS A 125 4.52 -16.54 3.97
N THR A 126 4.41 -17.16 5.15
CA THR A 126 5.01 -18.46 5.43
C THR A 126 4.47 -19.53 4.51
N GLU A 127 3.14 -19.63 4.36
CA GLU A 127 2.52 -20.61 3.46
C GLU A 127 2.87 -20.37 2.00
N PHE A 128 3.00 -19.11 1.57
CA PHE A 128 3.41 -18.79 0.21
C PHE A 128 4.86 -19.20 -0.06
N LEU A 129 5.78 -18.93 0.87
CA LEU A 129 7.19 -19.31 0.72
C LEU A 129 7.37 -20.84 0.79
N GLN A 130 6.63 -21.52 1.67
CA GLN A 130 6.64 -22.99 1.76
C GLN A 130 6.08 -23.66 0.50
N LEU A 131 5.12 -23.04 -0.20
CA LEU A 131 4.62 -23.56 -1.47
C LEU A 131 5.75 -23.68 -2.50
N LEU A 132 6.67 -22.71 -2.54
CA LEU A 132 7.77 -22.68 -3.51
C LEU A 132 8.85 -23.73 -3.25
N THR A 133 8.94 -24.24 -2.01
CA THR A 133 9.91 -25.28 -1.64
C THR A 133 9.38 -26.69 -1.89
N ARG A 134 8.09 -26.85 -2.18
CA ARG A 134 7.46 -28.15 -2.44
C ARG A 134 7.57 -28.51 -3.91
N ASP A 135 7.67 -29.80 -4.19
CA ASP A 135 7.60 -30.33 -5.55
C ASP A 135 6.23 -30.09 -6.20
N GLU A 136 5.20 -29.87 -5.37
CA GLU A 136 3.85 -29.46 -5.74
C GLU A 136 3.78 -28.04 -6.37
N TYR A 137 4.87 -27.28 -6.42
CA TYR A 137 4.85 -25.99 -7.11
C TYR A 137 4.69 -26.19 -8.62
N GLU A 138 3.48 -25.92 -9.09
CA GLU A 138 3.05 -26.30 -10.43
C GLU A 138 3.66 -25.43 -11.54
N PHE A 139 4.15 -24.21 -11.27
CA PHE A 139 4.60 -23.32 -12.34
C PHE A 139 5.98 -23.72 -12.87
N ARG A 140 6.03 -23.96 -14.18
CA ARG A 140 7.25 -24.14 -14.99
C ARG A 140 7.75 -22.82 -15.58
N SER A 141 6.85 -21.86 -15.78
CA SER A 141 7.19 -20.49 -16.17
C SER A 141 6.25 -19.50 -15.50
N TYR A 142 6.70 -18.25 -15.35
CA TYR A 142 5.89 -17.15 -14.84
C TYR A 142 6.35 -15.83 -15.48
N GLU A 143 5.47 -15.20 -16.25
CA GLU A 143 5.74 -14.00 -17.02
C GLU A 143 4.69 -12.92 -16.75
N ILE A 144 5.12 -11.66 -16.73
CA ILE A 144 4.23 -10.50 -16.62
C ILE A 144 4.07 -9.91 -18.02
N ASP A 145 2.85 -9.92 -18.54
CA ASP A 145 2.52 -9.41 -19.89
C ASP A 145 2.43 -7.88 -19.91
N ASP A 146 1.79 -7.32 -18.88
CA ASP A 146 1.67 -5.89 -18.68
C ASP A 146 1.64 -5.55 -17.19
N SER A 147 1.96 -4.29 -16.89
CA SER A 147 1.93 -3.76 -15.53
C SER A 147 1.66 -2.25 -15.55
N GLU A 148 0.73 -1.80 -14.72
CA GLU A 148 0.48 -0.40 -14.42
C GLU A 148 0.82 -0.15 -12.95
N ILE A 149 1.53 0.95 -12.69
CA ILE A 149 1.89 1.39 -11.35
C ILE A 149 1.15 2.69 -11.05
N ARG A 150 0.39 2.71 -9.95
CA ARG A 150 -0.24 3.90 -9.39
C ARG A 150 0.35 4.19 -8.02
N MET A 151 1.10 5.29 -7.91
CA MET A 151 1.60 5.78 -6.63
C MET A 151 0.44 6.30 -5.77
N LEU A 152 0.50 6.01 -4.47
CA LEU A 152 -0.46 6.38 -3.44
C LEU A 152 0.30 6.99 -2.26
N ASP A 153 -0.42 7.57 -1.30
CA ASP A 153 0.13 8.03 -0.01
C ASP A 153 1.43 8.85 -0.14
N ASN A 154 1.39 9.92 -0.94
CA ASN A 154 2.54 10.78 -1.23
C ASN A 154 3.80 10.04 -1.73
N GLY A 155 3.62 8.88 -2.37
CA GLY A 155 4.71 8.04 -2.89
C GLY A 155 5.19 6.95 -1.93
N GLN A 156 4.56 6.80 -0.75
CA GLN A 156 4.94 5.78 0.24
C GLN A 156 4.19 4.45 0.05
N ALA A 157 3.17 4.42 -0.80
CA ALA A 157 2.48 3.20 -1.19
C ALA A 157 2.23 3.19 -2.70
N ALA A 158 1.95 2.01 -3.25
CA ALA A 158 1.59 1.89 -4.66
C ALA A 158 0.69 0.69 -4.91
N LEU A 159 -0.28 0.90 -5.81
CA LEU A 159 -1.06 -0.17 -6.42
C LEU A 159 -0.40 -0.58 -7.72
N VAL A 160 -0.12 -1.86 -7.87
CA VAL A 160 0.39 -2.44 -9.13
C VAL A 160 -0.65 -3.41 -9.66
N THR A 161 -1.12 -3.18 -10.88
CA THR A 161 -2.08 -4.06 -11.56
C THR A 161 -1.47 -4.55 -12.86
N GLY A 162 -1.95 -5.69 -13.35
CA GLY A 162 -1.50 -6.18 -14.65
C GLY A 162 -2.01 -7.57 -14.98
N ARG A 163 -1.42 -8.15 -16.01
CA ARG A 163 -1.66 -9.51 -16.49
C ARG A 163 -0.42 -10.36 -16.39
N PHE A 164 -0.62 -11.64 -16.12
CA PHE A 164 0.43 -12.64 -16.14
C PHE A 164 0.04 -13.84 -16.98
N ARG A 165 1.07 -14.55 -17.46
CA ARG A 165 0.97 -15.88 -18.07
C ARG A 165 1.91 -16.83 -17.35
N ALA A 166 1.49 -18.06 -17.15
CA ALA A 166 2.30 -19.10 -16.55
C ALA A 166 2.02 -20.45 -17.22
N ALA A 167 3.05 -21.24 -17.47
CA ALA A 167 2.87 -22.66 -17.74
C ALA A 167 2.83 -23.39 -16.39
N ALA A 168 1.76 -24.15 -16.14
CA ALA A 168 1.57 -24.93 -14.93
C ALA A 168 1.46 -26.42 -15.24
N GLN A 169 1.82 -27.26 -14.28
CA GLN A 169 1.53 -28.69 -14.29
C GLN A 169 0.31 -28.93 -13.39
N GLY A 170 -0.87 -29.14 -13.97
CA GLY A 170 -2.05 -29.57 -13.23
C GLY A 170 -2.14 -31.09 -13.14
N ALA A 171 -3.12 -31.57 -12.36
CA ALA A 171 -3.44 -33.00 -12.25
C ALA A 171 -3.77 -33.64 -13.61
N ASP A 172 -4.45 -32.90 -14.50
CA ASP A 172 -4.87 -33.36 -15.83
C ASP A 172 -3.79 -33.13 -16.92
N GLY A 173 -2.59 -32.67 -16.53
CA GLY A 173 -1.49 -32.39 -17.45
C GLY A 173 -1.05 -30.92 -17.50
N PRO A 174 -0.16 -30.57 -18.45
CA PRO A 174 0.30 -29.20 -18.64
C PRO A 174 -0.85 -28.25 -18.97
N ARG A 175 -0.86 -27.07 -18.35
CA ARG A 175 -1.90 -26.05 -18.50
C ARG A 175 -1.28 -24.68 -18.68
N GLU A 176 -1.77 -23.91 -19.64
CA GLU A 176 -1.47 -22.48 -19.72
C GLU A 176 -2.44 -21.72 -18.81
N LEU A 177 -1.87 -20.94 -17.89
CA LEU A 177 -2.57 -20.06 -16.99
C LEU A 177 -2.43 -18.62 -17.46
N ARG A 178 -3.56 -17.92 -17.53
CA ARG A 178 -3.61 -16.47 -17.72
C ARG A 178 -4.39 -15.86 -16.59
N GLY A 179 -3.94 -14.72 -16.08
CA GLY A 179 -4.62 -14.07 -14.98
C GLY A 179 -4.38 -12.57 -14.93
N ARG A 180 -5.28 -11.88 -14.22
CA ARG A 180 -5.05 -10.52 -13.74
C ARG A 180 -4.53 -10.58 -12.31
N TYR A 181 -3.71 -9.60 -11.95
CA TYR A 181 -3.27 -9.43 -10.58
C TYR A 181 -3.47 -7.98 -10.12
N VAL A 182 -3.62 -7.84 -8.81
CA VAL A 182 -3.47 -6.59 -8.08
C VAL A 182 -2.50 -6.83 -6.93
N ARG A 183 -1.58 -5.89 -6.73
CA ARG A 183 -0.58 -5.91 -5.66
C ARG A 183 -0.53 -4.58 -4.98
N MET A 184 -0.46 -4.61 -3.65
CA MET A 184 -0.09 -3.44 -2.86
C MET A 184 1.39 -3.51 -2.50
N TRP A 185 2.07 -2.40 -2.68
CA TRP A 185 3.46 -2.21 -2.29
C TRP A 185 3.55 -1.03 -1.33
N VAL A 186 4.39 -1.16 -0.31
CA VAL A 186 4.64 -0.10 0.68
C VAL A 186 6.15 0.14 0.76
N LEU A 187 6.54 1.41 0.72
CA LEU A 187 7.91 1.85 0.87
C LEU A 187 8.26 1.91 2.36
N GLY A 188 9.20 1.09 2.79
CA GLY A 188 9.77 1.12 4.13
C GLY A 188 11.24 1.52 4.14
N PRO A 189 11.89 1.52 5.31
CA PRO A 189 13.32 1.84 5.46
C PRO A 189 14.23 0.91 4.63
N GLU A 190 13.82 -0.34 4.42
CA GLU A 190 14.54 -1.35 3.64
C GLU A 190 14.11 -1.36 2.16
N GLY A 191 13.36 -0.34 1.72
CA GLY A 191 12.80 -0.23 0.37
C GLY A 191 11.40 -0.81 0.22
N TRP A 192 11.00 -1.02 -1.03
CA TRP A 192 9.66 -1.48 -1.40
C TRP A 192 9.41 -2.92 -0.96
N ARG A 193 8.28 -3.15 -0.26
CA ARG A 193 7.80 -4.47 0.14
C ARG A 193 6.39 -4.71 -0.40
N ASN A 194 6.16 -5.87 -1.01
CA ASN A 194 4.85 -6.31 -1.43
C ASN A 194 4.06 -6.77 -0.19
N THR A 195 2.96 -6.07 0.13
CA THR A 195 2.15 -6.30 1.33
C THR A 195 0.89 -7.13 1.05
N MET A 196 0.36 -7.04 -0.17
CA MET A 196 -0.82 -7.79 -0.55
C MET A 196 -0.75 -8.19 -2.03
N GLN A 197 -1.30 -9.35 -2.35
CA GLN A 197 -1.57 -9.78 -3.71
C GLN A 197 -2.94 -10.43 -3.80
N GLN A 198 -3.68 -10.14 -4.87
CA GLN A 198 -4.79 -10.96 -5.30
C GLN A 198 -4.67 -11.27 -6.79
N THR A 199 -5.09 -12.48 -7.16
CA THR A 199 -5.10 -12.93 -8.56
C THR A 199 -6.48 -13.41 -8.97
N THR A 200 -6.83 -13.19 -10.23
CA THR A 200 -8.06 -13.69 -10.83
C THR A 200 -7.72 -14.36 -12.15
N GLU A 201 -8.14 -15.61 -12.34
CA GLU A 201 -7.90 -16.33 -13.58
C GLU A 201 -8.73 -15.74 -14.73
N ILE A 202 -8.10 -15.58 -15.89
CA ILE A 202 -8.79 -15.23 -17.14
C ILE A 202 -9.13 -16.56 -17.84
N ARG A 203 -10.38 -17.00 -17.71
CA ARG A 203 -10.87 -18.20 -18.41
C ARG A 203 -11.45 -17.84 -19.78
N PRO A 204 -11.09 -18.56 -20.86
CA PRO A 204 -11.73 -18.40 -22.16
C PRO A 204 -13.24 -18.62 -22.07
N LEU A 205 -14.01 -17.79 -22.78
CA LEU A 205 -15.48 -17.83 -22.77
C LEU A 205 -16.07 -19.17 -23.26
N ALA A 206 -15.35 -19.90 -24.12
CA ALA A 206 -15.79 -21.22 -24.60
C ALA A 206 -15.94 -22.24 -23.45
N ILE A 207 -15.00 -22.24 -22.50
CA ILE A 207 -15.02 -23.15 -21.33
C ILE A 207 -16.14 -22.77 -20.33
N GLN A 208 -16.59 -21.52 -20.31
CA GLN A 208 -17.70 -21.09 -19.45
C GLN A 208 -19.08 -21.51 -19.97
N ARG A 209 -19.24 -21.77 -21.27
CA ARG A 209 -20.52 -22.19 -21.85
C ARG A 209 -20.82 -23.65 -21.54
N ASP A 210 -19.83 -24.53 -21.65
CA ASP A 210 -19.98 -25.96 -21.36
C ASP A 210 -20.34 -26.24 -19.89
N LEU A 211 -19.85 -25.41 -18.95
CA LEU A 211 -20.22 -25.49 -17.53
C LEU A 211 -21.64 -25.01 -17.23
N ARG A 212 -22.29 -24.25 -18.14
CA ARG A 212 -23.67 -23.76 -17.96
C ARG A 212 -24.72 -24.67 -18.59
N THR A 213 -24.34 -25.51 -19.56
CA THR A 213 -25.25 -26.45 -20.24
C THR A 213 -25.35 -27.82 -19.55
N GLN A 214 -24.61 -28.04 -18.46
CA GLN A 214 -24.66 -29.27 -17.66
C GLN A 214 -25.59 -29.19 -16.43
N HIS A 215 -26.44 -28.16 -16.34
CA HIS A 215 -27.43 -27.99 -15.27
C HIS A 215 -28.83 -27.79 -15.86
#